data_AF-A0A527D5S6-F1
#
_entry.id   AF-A0A527D5S6-F1
#
_cell.length_a   1.000
_cell.length_b   1.000
_cell.length_c   1.000
_cell.angle_alpha   90.00
_cell.angle_beta   90.00
_cell.angle_gamma   90.00
#
_symmetry.space_group_name_H-M   'P 1'
#
loop_
_entity.id
_entity.type
_entity.pdbx_description
1 polymer ?
#
loop_
_entity_poly.entity_id
_entity_poly.type
_entity_poly.pdbx_seq_one_letter_code
_entity_poly.pdbx_strand_id
1 'polypeptide(L)' 'MAKALTIGAPQHPAMSTAYEQECRETLVPHLDALLDKVEAAGWDRGQAASALMYLAAMRLKPA' A
#
# COMPACT_ATOMS: atom_id res chain seq x y z
N MET A 1 6.30 -20.50 -1.53
CA MET A 1 6.65 -19.81 -0.28
C MET A 1 6.28 -18.35 -0.45
N ALA A 2 5.32 -17.82 0.30
CA ALA A 2 5.02 -16.38 0.26
C ALA A 2 6.21 -15.66 0.89
N LYS A 3 7.01 -14.97 0.08
CA LYS A 3 8.04 -14.06 0.57
C LYS A 3 7.34 -13.07 1.49
N ALA A 4 7.71 -13.06 2.77
CA ALA A 4 7.15 -12.10 3.71
C ALA A 4 7.47 -10.72 3.15
N LEU A 5 6.44 -10.01 2.69
CA LEU A 5 6.58 -8.64 2.25
C LEU A 5 6.82 -7.84 3.54
N THR A 6 8.07 -7.45 3.78
CA THR A 6 8.49 -6.67 4.95
C THR A 6 8.75 -5.24 4.53
N ILE A 7 8.11 -4.27 5.19
CA ILE A 7 8.36 -2.85 4.99
C ILE A 7 9.65 -2.51 5.74
N GLY A 8 10.68 -2.07 5.00
CA GLY A 8 11.95 -1.64 5.57
C GLY A 8 11.86 -0.28 6.27
N ALA A 9 12.84 0.03 7.11
CA ALA A 9 12.98 1.39 7.65
C ALA A 9 13.38 2.35 6.53
N PRO A 10 12.88 3.60 6.53
CA PRO A 10 13.21 4.59 5.53
C PRO A 10 14.71 4.92 5.55
N GLN A 11 15.31 5.08 4.38
CA GLN A 11 16.73 5.43 4.21
C GLN A 11 16.91 6.93 3.99
N HIS A 12 15.83 7.66 3.69
CA HIS A 12 15.84 9.10 3.46
C HIS A 12 15.12 9.90 4.56
N PRO A 13 15.49 11.18 4.79
CA PRO A 13 14.77 12.04 5.73
C PRO A 13 13.33 12.32 5.28
N ALA A 14 12.38 12.34 6.21
CA ALA A 14 10.94 12.47 5.92
C ALA A 14 10.53 13.71 5.10
N MET A 15 11.34 14.79 5.13
CA MET A 15 11.09 16.01 4.34
C MET A 15 11.65 15.96 2.91
N SER A 16 12.33 14.88 2.54
CA SER A 16 12.93 14.73 1.21
C SER A 16 11.94 14.16 0.20
N THR A 17 12.03 14.61 -1.04
CA THR A 17 11.32 13.99 -2.18
C THR A 17 11.76 12.54 -2.41
N ALA A 18 12.97 12.17 -1.98
CA ALA A 18 13.46 10.80 -2.03
C ALA A 18 12.72 9.88 -1.04
N TYR A 19 12.30 10.41 0.13
CA TYR A 19 11.51 9.65 1.10
C TYR A 19 10.12 9.31 0.57
N GLU A 20 9.48 10.24 -0.13
CA GLU A 20 8.18 9.98 -0.75
C GLU A 20 8.28 8.87 -1.82
N GLN A 21 9.30 8.94 -2.67
CA GLN A 21 9.53 7.94 -3.71
C GLN A 21 9.87 6.57 -3.11
N GLU A 22 10.79 6.50 -2.16
CA GLU A 22 11.15 5.28 -1.43
C GLU A 22 9.93 4.63 -0.76
N CYS A 23 9.09 5.45 -0.11
CA CYS A 23 7.88 4.99 0.53
C CYS A 23 6.91 4.37 -0.50
N ARG A 24 6.73 5.01 -1.66
CA ARG A 24 5.89 4.47 -2.74
C ARG A 24 6.45 3.15 -3.26
N GLU A 25 7.72 3.11 -3.64
CA GLU A 25 8.37 1.91 -4.18
C GLU A 25 8.32 0.73 -3.20
N THR A 26 8.52 1.01 -1.91
CA THR A 26 8.42 0.00 -0.86
C THR A 26 6.99 -0.54 -0.74
N LEU A 27 5.96 0.30 -0.92
CA LEU A 27 4.55 -0.09 -0.77
C LEU A 27 3.96 -0.80 -1.99
N VAL A 28 4.48 -0.57 -3.22
CA VAL A 28 3.97 -1.19 -4.47
C VAL A 28 3.75 -2.70 -4.33
N PRO A 29 4.74 -3.54 -3.98
CA PRO A 29 4.55 -4.98 -3.96
C PRO A 29 3.55 -5.45 -2.89
N HIS A 30 3.37 -4.66 -1.81
CA HIS A 30 2.37 -4.95 -0.78
C HIS A 30 0.95 -4.63 -1.26
N LEU A 31 0.80 -3.50 -1.95
CA LEU A 31 -0.47 -3.08 -2.51
C LEU A 31 -0.93 -4.05 -3.61
N ASP A 32 -0.03 -4.44 -4.51
CA ASP A 32 -0.34 -5.41 -5.56
C ASP A 32 -0.73 -6.77 -4.98
N ALA A 33 0.03 -7.29 -4.02
CA ALA A 33 -0.32 -8.56 -3.37
C ALA A 33 -1.66 -8.52 -2.62
N LEU A 34 -2.07 -7.36 -2.12
CA LEU A 34 -3.39 -7.19 -1.49
C LEU A 34 -4.51 -7.16 -2.55
N LEU A 35 -4.32 -6.40 -3.62
CA LEU A 35 -5.26 -6.33 -4.74
C LEU A 35 -5.44 -7.69 -5.41
N ASP A 36 -4.35 -8.43 -5.64
CA ASP A 36 -4.38 -9.78 -6.21
C ASP A 36 -5.20 -10.75 -5.35
N LYS A 37 -5.13 -10.63 -4.02
CA LYS A 37 -5.94 -11.46 -3.11
C LYS A 37 -7.42 -11.11 -3.17
N VAL A 38 -7.74 -9.82 -3.27
CA VAL A 38 -9.12 -9.35 -3.36
C VAL A 38 -9.72 -9.79 -4.70
N GLU A 39 -8.97 -9.65 -5.80
CA GLU A 39 -9.35 -10.10 -7.12
C GLU A 39 -9.50 -11.63 -7.20
N ALA A 40 -8.57 -12.39 -6.60
CA ALA A 40 -8.67 -13.86 -6.52
C ALA A 40 -9.88 -14.35 -5.72
N ALA A 41 -10.41 -13.52 -4.81
CA ALA A 41 -11.67 -13.78 -4.11
C ALA A 41 -12.92 -13.42 -4.94
N GLY A 42 -12.75 -12.94 -6.18
CA GLY A 42 -13.81 -12.65 -7.15
C GLY A 42 -14.28 -11.19 -7.16
N TRP A 43 -13.60 -10.28 -6.46
CA TRP A 43 -13.94 -8.86 -6.44
C TRP A 43 -13.34 -8.11 -7.63
N ASP A 44 -14.00 -7.03 -8.06
CA ASP A 44 -13.42 -6.13 -9.07
C ASP A 44 -12.18 -5.40 -8.49
N ARG A 45 -11.06 -5.49 -9.22
CA ARG A 45 -9.78 -4.89 -8.80
C ARG A 45 -9.86 -3.36 -8.69
N GLY A 46 -10.63 -2.71 -9.56
CA GLY A 46 -10.81 -1.25 -9.56
C GLY A 46 -11.58 -0.76 -8.34
N GLN A 47 -12.68 -1.43 -8.00
CA GLN A 47 -13.44 -1.19 -6.78
C GLN A 47 -12.63 -1.49 -5.53
N ALA A 48 -11.84 -2.57 -5.53
CA ALA A 48 -10.91 -2.88 -4.44
C ALA A 48 -9.90 -1.75 -4.22
N ALA A 49 -9.28 -1.23 -5.29
CA ALA A 49 -8.35 -0.11 -5.21
C ALA A 49 -9.02 1.16 -4.64
N SER A 50 -10.22 1.49 -5.12
CA SER A 50 -10.99 2.64 -4.61
C SER A 50 -11.32 2.48 -3.11
N ALA A 51 -11.74 1.29 -2.69
CA ALA A 51 -12.02 0.99 -1.29
C ALA A 51 -10.75 1.12 -0.42
N LEU A 52 -9.60 0.64 -0.90
CA LEU A 52 -8.32 0.80 -0.20
C LEU A 52 -7.93 2.27 -0.03
N MET A 53 -8.07 3.10 -1.07
CA MET A 53 -7.82 4.53 -0.97
C MET A 53 -8.73 5.20 0.07
N TYR A 54 -10.02 4.85 0.06
CA TYR A 54 -10.98 5.37 1.03
C TYR A 54 -10.63 4.95 2.46
N LEU A 55 -10.32 3.66 2.69
CA LEU A 55 -9.93 3.14 3.99
C LEU A 55 -8.65 3.79 4.50
N ALA A 56 -7.64 3.99 3.64
CA ALA A 56 -6.41 4.68 4.00
C ALA A 56 -6.70 6.12 4.46
N ALA A 57 -7.51 6.87 3.70
CA ALA A 57 -7.89 8.24 4.06
C ALA A 57 -8.69 8.30 5.38
N MET A 58 -9.61 7.35 5.59
CA MET A 58 -10.43 7.30 6.81
C MET A 58 -9.61 7.04 8.08
N ARG A 59 -8.51 6.29 8.00
CA ARG A 59 -7.64 6.00 9.15
C ARG A 59 -6.76 7.18 9.57
N LEU A 60 -6.65 8.21 8.73
CA LEU A 60 -5.94 9.44 9.06
C LEU A 60 -6.82 10.49 9.76
N LYS A 61 -8.14 10.28 9.77
CA LYS A 61 -9.06 11.17 10.48
C LYS A 61 -9.04 10.81 11.98
N PRO A 62 -8.88 11.79 12.89
CA PRO A 62 -9.08 11.54 14.31
C PRO A 62 -10.53 11.10 14.55
N ALA A 63 -10.71 10.14 15.46
CA ALA A 63 -12.01 9.60 15.87
C ALA A 63 -12.87 10.66 16.58
#